data_AF-A0A5E4CY74-F1
#
_entry.id   AF-A0A5E4CY74-F1
#
_cell.length_a   1.000
_cell.length_b   1.000
_cell.length_c   1.000
_cell.angle_alpha   90.00
_cell.angle_beta   90.00
_cell.angle_gamma   90.00
#
_symmetry.space_group_name_H-M   'P 1'
#
loop_
_entity.id
_entity.type
_entity.pdbx_description
1 polymer ?
#
loop_
_entity_poly.entity_id
_entity_poly.type
_entity_poly.pdbx_seq_one_letter_code
_entity_poly.pdbx_strand_id
1 'polypeptide(L)' 'HPQTKAFITHGGTNGISEAIYHGIPMVGIPLFGDQTDNISHVKIKAAAVTLDFHTVTSTDLFEALNIVIKDPS' A
#
# COMPACT_ATOMS: atom_id res chain seq x y z
N HIS A 1 11.79 6.99 -8.03
CA HIS A 1 12.13 7.25 -9.45
C HIS A 1 10.89 7.81 -10.15
N PRO A 2 10.97 8.72 -11.15
CA PRO A 2 9.79 9.32 -11.76
C PRO A 2 8.81 8.34 -12.42
N GLN A 3 9.29 7.14 -12.80
CA GLN A 3 8.46 6.08 -13.36
C GLN A 3 7.85 5.13 -12.31
N THR A 4 8.10 5.33 -11.01
CA THR A 4 7.47 4.54 -9.96
C THR A 4 5.97 4.83 -9.92
N LYS A 5 5.14 3.79 -9.96
CA LYS A 5 3.67 3.91 -10.06
C LYS A 5 2.92 3.42 -8.81
N ALA A 6 3.48 2.48 -8.08
CA ALA A 6 2.90 1.94 -6.86
C ALA A 6 4.00 1.37 -5.97
N PHE A 7 3.71 1.24 -4.68
CA PHE A 7 4.58 0.62 -3.70
C PHE A 7 3.85 -0.48 -2.93
N ILE A 8 4.34 -1.72 -3.02
CA ILE A 8 3.85 -2.83 -2.19
C ILE A 8 4.66 -2.82 -0.90
N THR A 9 3.99 -2.76 0.25
CA THR A 9 4.65 -2.56 1.54
C THR A 9 4.04 -3.42 2.64
N HIS A 10 4.88 -3.89 3.54
CA HIS A 10 4.44 -4.51 4.80
C HIS A 10 3.87 -3.52 5.82
N GLY A 11 3.94 -2.21 5.60
CA GLY A 11 3.41 -1.22 6.55
C GLY A 11 4.41 -0.71 7.60
N GLY A 12 5.71 -0.90 7.37
CA GLY A 12 6.73 -0.24 8.19
C GLY A 12 6.70 1.28 8.01
N THR A 13 6.87 2.02 9.12
CA THR A 13 6.72 3.48 9.19
C THR A 13 7.62 4.23 8.19
N ASN A 14 8.87 3.78 8.01
CA ASN A 14 9.82 4.43 7.10
C ASN A 14 9.35 4.33 5.64
N GLY A 15 8.98 3.13 5.17
CA GLY A 15 8.51 2.92 3.80
C GLY A 15 7.20 3.66 3.53
N ILE A 16 6.28 3.69 4.50
CA ILE A 16 5.07 4.51 4.42
C ILE A 16 5.42 6.01 4.27
N SER A 17 6.35 6.50 5.08
CA SER A 17 6.74 7.92 5.07
C SER A 17 7.39 8.32 3.74
N GLU A 18 8.26 7.47 3.19
CA GLU A 18 8.88 7.67 1.87
C GLU A 18 7.84 7.68 0.74
N ALA A 19 6.89 6.73 0.77
CA ALA A 19 5.84 6.65 -0.23
C ALA A 19 4.92 7.88 -0.19
N ILE A 20 4.53 8.32 1.02
CA ILE A 20 3.75 9.56 1.20
C ILE A 20 4.54 10.77 0.70
N TYR A 21 5.80 10.90 1.10
CA TYR A 21 6.66 12.02 0.71
C TYR A 21 6.78 12.15 -0.81
N HIS A 22 6.82 11.02 -1.53
CA HIS A 22 6.90 10.99 -2.99
C HIS A 22 5.56 10.89 -3.71
N GLY A 23 4.43 10.90 -2.98
CA GLY A 23 3.09 10.76 -3.58
C GLY A 23 2.89 9.43 -4.31
N ILE A 24 3.53 8.35 -3.84
CA ILE A 24 3.40 7.02 -4.43
C ILE A 24 2.27 6.27 -3.71
N PRO A 25 1.23 5.83 -4.44
CA PRO A 25 0.13 5.08 -3.83
C PRO A 25 0.57 3.66 -3.47
N MET A 26 -0.10 3.04 -2.49
CA MET A 26 0.39 1.84 -1.82
C MET A 26 -0.57 0.65 -1.86
N VAL A 27 -0.01 -0.56 -1.94
CA VAL A 27 -0.70 -1.80 -1.53
C VAL A 27 -0.04 -2.29 -0.25
N GLY A 28 -0.77 -2.23 0.86
CA GLY A 28 -0.32 -2.70 2.18
C GLY A 28 -0.62 -4.17 2.40
N ILE A 29 0.38 -4.95 2.80
CA ILE A 29 0.26 -6.36 3.18
C ILE A 29 0.93 -6.54 4.55
N PRO A 30 0.24 -6.19 5.66
CA PRO A 30 0.81 -6.30 6.99
C PRO A 30 1.25 -7.73 7.31
N LEU A 31 2.40 -7.88 7.95
CA LEU A 31 2.94 -9.18 8.36
C LEU A 31 2.83 -9.40 9.86
N PHE A 32 3.14 -8.39 10.68
CA PHE A 32 3.12 -8.48 12.15
C PHE A 32 3.27 -7.12 12.85
N GLY A 33 3.05 -7.10 14.16
CA GLY A 33 3.32 -5.93 15.00
C GLY A 33 2.39 -4.76 14.72
N ASP A 34 2.96 -3.56 14.66
CA ASP A 34 2.28 -2.28 14.46
C ASP A 34 1.92 -1.98 12.99
N GLN A 35 2.31 -2.85 12.07
CA GLN A 35 2.14 -2.67 10.63
C GLN A 35 0.68 -2.47 10.19
N THR A 36 -0.26 -3.19 10.83
CA THR A 36 -1.70 -3.06 10.56
C THR A 36 -2.23 -1.69 10.95
N ASP A 37 -1.80 -1.17 12.10
CA ASP A 37 -2.20 0.16 12.57
C ASP A 37 -1.60 1.24 11.68
N ASN A 38 -0.31 1.11 11.35
CA ASN A 38 0.39 2.02 10.44
C ASN A 38 -0.33 2.13 9.09
N ILE A 39 -0.70 1.01 8.46
CA ILE A 39 -1.44 1.00 7.19
C ILE A 39 -2.85 1.59 7.36
N SER A 40 -3.53 1.32 8.48
CA SER A 40 -4.87 1.84 8.76
C SER A 40 -4.88 3.38 8.84
N HIS A 41 -3.85 3.99 9.43
CA HIS A 41 -3.69 5.45 9.45
C HIS A 41 -3.47 6.07 8.06
N VAL A 42 -2.88 5.32 7.13
CA VAL A 42 -2.67 5.76 5.75
C VAL A 42 -3.93 5.63 4.91
N LYS A 43 -4.74 4.60 5.17
CA LYS A 43 -5.99 4.31 4.45
C LYS A 43 -6.99 5.46 4.51
N ILE A 44 -6.98 6.23 5.61
CA ILE A 44 -7.82 7.41 5.83
C ILE A 44 -7.50 8.55 4.84
N LYS A 45 -6.35 8.50 4.15
CA LYS A 45 -5.92 9.49 3.13
C LYS A 45 -6.16 9.05 1.69
N ALA A 46 -6.97 8.01 1.44
CA ALA A 46 -7.32 7.49 0.11
C ALA A 46 -6.13 6.97 -0.75
N ALA A 47 -4.96 6.74 -0.15
CA ALA A 47 -3.73 6.39 -0.88
C ALA A 47 -3.29 4.92 -0.75
N ALA A 48 -4.11 4.04 -0.16
CA ALA A 48 -3.71 2.64 0.08
C ALA A 48 -4.86 1.62 0.01
N VAL A 49 -4.59 0.48 -0.62
CA VAL A 49 -5.38 -0.77 -0.52
C VAL A 49 -4.67 -1.71 0.45
N THR A 50 -5.42 -2.41 1.31
CA THR A 50 -4.85 -3.39 2.25
C THR A 50 -5.29 -4.80 1.88
N LEU A 51 -4.35 -5.74 1.82
CA LEU A 51 -4.61 -7.17 1.61
C LEU A 51 -4.17 -7.95 2.85
N ASP A 52 -4.86 -9.06 3.12
CA ASP A 52 -4.50 -9.99 4.18
C ASP A 52 -3.44 -10.97 3.66
N PHE A 53 -2.28 -11.00 4.31
CA PHE A 53 -1.17 -11.88 3.96
C PHE A 53 -1.54 -13.37 3.92
N HIS A 54 -2.49 -13.80 4.75
CA HIS A 54 -2.87 -15.21 4.86
C HIS A 54 -3.81 -15.68 3.75
N THR A 55 -4.55 -14.76 3.13
CA THR A 55 -5.58 -15.11 2.14
C THR A 55 -5.29 -14.55 0.76
N VAL A 56 -4.34 -13.62 0.62
CA VAL A 56 -4.04 -12.95 -0.65
C VAL A 56 -3.66 -13.94 -1.75
N THR A 57 -4.30 -13.78 -2.90
CA THR A 57 -3.97 -14.48 -4.14
C THR A 57 -3.25 -13.56 -5.12
N SER A 58 -2.70 -14.14 -6.20
CA SER A 58 -2.14 -13.35 -7.30
C SER A 58 -3.18 -12.45 -7.97
N THR A 59 -4.43 -12.89 -8.05
CA THR A 59 -5.54 -12.10 -8.58
C THR A 59 -5.84 -10.91 -7.69
N ASP A 60 -5.93 -11.11 -6.37
CA ASP A 60 -6.18 -10.02 -5.42
C ASP A 60 -5.08 -8.95 -5.49
N LEU A 61 -3.82 -9.38 -5.59
CA LEU A 61 -2.69 -8.47 -5.73
C LEU A 61 -2.74 -7.69 -7.05
N PHE A 62 -3.06 -8.37 -8.16
CA PHE A 62 -3.21 -7.73 -9.46
C PHE A 62 -4.33 -6.69 -9.47
N GLU A 63 -5.47 -7.00 -8.85
CA GLU A 63 -6.61 -6.08 -8.73
C GLU A 63 -6.26 -4.88 -7.85
N ALA A 64 -5.62 -5.11 -6.69
CA ALA A 64 -5.17 -4.04 -5.81
C ALA A 64 -4.19 -3.08 -6.51
N LEU A 65 -3.24 -3.61 -7.28
CA LEU A 65 -2.31 -2.79 -8.07
C LEU A 65 -3.03 -1.99 -9.15
N ASN A 66 -4.01 -2.59 -9.85
CA ASN A 66 -4.80 -1.87 -10.83
C ASN A 66 -5.62 -0.73 -10.22
N ILE A 67 -6.17 -0.91 -9.01
CA ILE A 67 -6.89 0.13 -8.29
C ILE A 67 -5.96 1.33 -8.04
N VAL A 68 -4.83 1.09 -7.38
CA VAL A 68 -3.94 2.17 -6.95
C VAL A 68 -3.19 2.87 -8.10
N ILE A 69 -3.02 2.21 -9.24
CA ILE A 69 -2.39 2.81 -10.43
C ILE A 69 -3.39 3.61 -11.27
N LYS A 70 -4.67 3.21 -11.30
CA LYS A 70 -5.71 3.83 -12.14
C LYS A 70 -6.47 4.96 -11.47
N ASP A 71 -6.40 5.07 -10.14
CA ASP A 71 -6.97 6.17 -9.38
C ASP A 71 -5.83 7.13 -8.96
N PRO A 72 -5.43 8.08 -9.84
CA PRO A 72 -4.46 9.09 -9.48
C PRO A 72 -5.13 10.07 -8.50
N SER A 73 -4.91 9.84 -7.21
CA SER A 73 -5.14 10.82 -6.14
C SER A 73 -4.44 12.15 -6.42
#